data_AF-A0A935FVI3-F1
#
_entry.id   AF-A0A935FVI3-F1
#
_cell.length_a   1.000
_cell.length_b   1.000
_cell.length_c   1.000
_cell.angle_alpha   90.00
_cell.angle_beta   90.00
_cell.angle_gamma   90.00
#
_symmetry.space_group_name_H-M   'P 1'
#
loop_
_entity.id
_entity.type
_entity.pdbx_description
1 polymer ?
#
loop_
_entity_poly.entity_id
_entity_poly.type
_entity_poly.pdbx_seq_one_letter_code
_entity_poly.pdbx_strand_id
1 'polypeptide(L)'
;MKHRNSIETWSANPVLFPSDGSGTSYNFRSGVGQAFGSNMVVVSGAASFYSGDANQDGTIDGSDGSLVDNDAFNFNGGYIPTDINNDGFVDASDASFVENNANNFIGIIRP
;
A
#
# COMPACT_ATOMS: atom_id res chain seq x y z
N MET A 1 6.37 6.80 3.24
CA MET A 1 5.17 6.38 3.99
C MET A 1 5.15 4.87 4.01
N LYS A 2 5.07 4.28 5.20
CA LYS A 2 4.89 2.84 5.39
C LYS A 2 3.54 2.63 6.07
N HIS A 3 2.82 1.60 5.63
CA HIS A 3 1.58 1.16 6.23
C HIS A 3 1.60 -0.37 6.32
N ARG A 4 0.66 -0.99 7.05
CA ARG A 4 0.73 -2.41 7.43
C ARG A 4 0.92 -3.37 6.25
N ASN A 5 0.30 -3.05 5.11
CA ASN A 5 0.18 -3.92 3.95
C ASN A 5 0.16 -3.14 2.62
N SER A 6 0.82 -1.98 2.61
CA SER A 6 0.86 -1.12 1.44
C SER A 6 2.29 -0.94 0.98
N ILE A 7 2.48 -0.78 -0.32
CA ILE A 7 3.77 -0.45 -0.90
C ILE A 7 4.32 0.80 -0.22
N GLU A 8 5.57 0.69 0.25
CA GLU A 8 6.29 1.83 0.78
C GLU A 8 6.34 2.95 -0.28
N THR A 9 5.74 4.09 0.03
CA THR A 9 5.61 5.20 -0.92
C THR A 9 6.51 6.36 -0.53
N TRP A 10 7.35 6.83 -1.43
CA TRP A 10 8.26 7.96 -1.23
C TRP A 10 7.67 9.26 -1.78
N SER A 11 8.03 10.40 -1.19
CA SER A 11 7.62 11.71 -1.74
C SER A 11 8.28 11.94 -3.09
N ALA A 12 7.55 12.57 -4.02
CA ALA A 12 8.06 12.83 -5.36
C ALA A 12 9.33 13.70 -5.38
N ASN A 13 9.44 14.60 -4.41
CA ASN A 13 10.59 15.47 -4.20
C ASN A 13 11.06 15.38 -2.74
N PRO A 14 12.31 15.78 -2.44
CA PRO A 14 12.76 15.97 -1.08
C PRO A 14 11.82 16.92 -0.31
N VAL A 15 11.47 16.53 0.91
CA VAL A 15 10.57 17.30 1.77
C VAL A 15 11.38 17.89 2.91
N LEU A 16 11.35 19.22 3.06
CA LEU A 16 12.11 19.94 4.08
C LEU A 16 11.47 19.77 5.45
N PHE A 17 12.27 19.42 6.46
CA PHE A 17 11.88 19.42 7.87
C PHE A 17 12.51 20.63 8.57
N PRO A 18 11.74 21.70 8.86
CA PRO A 18 12.26 22.90 9.49
C PRO A 18 12.81 22.61 10.89
N SER A 19 13.97 23.19 11.21
CA SER A 19 14.60 23.04 12.53
C SER A 19 13.91 23.84 13.63
N ASP A 20 13.02 24.77 13.28
CA ASP A 20 12.30 25.64 14.21
C ASP A 20 11.01 25.01 14.78
N GLY A 21 10.70 23.77 14.40
CA GLY A 21 9.53 23.05 14.88
C GLY A 21 8.20 23.49 14.25
N SER A 22 8.23 24.33 13.21
CA SER A 22 7.03 24.78 12.48
C SER A 22 6.27 23.64 11.76
N GLY A 23 6.84 22.43 11.74
CA GLY A 23 6.27 21.26 11.12
C GLY A 23 6.41 21.27 9.60
N THR A 24 6.19 20.11 9.00
CA THR A 24 6.20 19.95 7.55
C THR A 24 4.82 19.53 7.09
N SER A 25 4.26 20.24 6.11
CA SER A 25 3.06 19.81 5.42
C SER A 25 3.42 19.10 4.11
N TYR A 26 3.08 17.82 4.02
CA TYR A 26 3.14 17.07 2.77
C TYR A 26 1.90 16.19 2.65
N ASN A 27 1.19 16.27 1.52
CA ASN A 27 -0.10 15.61 1.35
C ASN A 27 -0.14 14.74 0.09
N PHE A 28 0.08 13.44 0.26
CA PHE A 28 -0.01 12.44 -0.82
C PHE A 28 -1.38 12.41 -1.51
N ARG A 29 -2.47 12.74 -0.79
CA ARG A 29 -3.84 12.69 -1.32
C ARG A 29 -4.12 13.76 -2.39
N SER A 30 -3.29 14.80 -2.47
CA SER A 30 -3.47 15.90 -3.43
C SER A 30 -3.26 15.49 -4.89
N GLY A 31 -2.61 14.35 -5.15
CA GLY A 31 -2.50 13.76 -6.47
C GLY A 31 -1.42 12.69 -6.55
N VAL A 32 -1.52 11.78 -7.52
CA VAL A 32 -0.56 10.67 -7.69
C VAL A 32 0.88 11.16 -7.89
N GLY A 33 1.06 12.35 -8.45
CA GLY A 33 2.37 13.00 -8.63
C GLY A 33 3.04 13.46 -7.32
N GLN A 34 2.42 13.25 -6.16
CA GLN A 34 3.09 13.39 -4.86
C GLN A 34 3.91 12.14 -4.48
N ALA A 35 3.72 11.02 -5.17
CA ALA A 35 4.58 9.87 -5.00
C ALA A 35 5.76 9.92 -5.98
N PHE A 36 6.93 9.47 -5.53
CA PHE A 36 8.07 9.24 -6.41
C PHE A 36 7.68 8.26 -7.52
N GLY A 37 8.01 8.60 -8.77
CA GLY A 37 7.57 7.85 -9.95
C GLY A 37 6.05 7.87 -10.20
N SER A 38 5.28 8.73 -9.52
CA SER A 38 3.81 8.68 -9.49
C SER A 38 3.26 7.32 -9.05
N ASN A 39 3.95 6.63 -8.13
CA ASN A 39 3.62 5.28 -7.65
C ASN A 39 2.42 5.26 -6.69
N MET A 40 1.26 5.73 -7.16
CA MET A 40 -0.04 5.72 -6.48
C MET A 40 -1.14 5.54 -7.52
N VAL A 41 -2.35 5.23 -7.06
CA VAL A 41 -3.55 5.05 -7.89
C VAL A 41 -4.65 6.01 -7.45
N VAL A 42 -5.58 6.37 -8.35
CA VAL A 42 -6.78 7.13 -7.97
C VAL A 42 -7.92 6.17 -7.65
N VAL A 43 -8.36 6.18 -6.39
CA VAL A 43 -9.51 5.39 -5.93
C VAL A 43 -10.58 6.36 -5.42
N SER A 44 -11.80 6.23 -5.93
CA SER A 44 -12.94 7.11 -5.55
C SER A 44 -12.62 8.60 -5.62
N GLY A 45 -11.82 9.02 -6.62
CA GLY A 45 -11.44 10.41 -6.85
C GLY A 45 -10.31 10.95 -5.98
N ALA A 46 -9.64 10.13 -5.18
CA ALA A 46 -8.49 10.52 -4.37
C ALA A 46 -7.25 9.69 -4.70
N ALA A 47 -6.06 10.30 -4.60
CA ALA A 47 -4.81 9.55 -4.68
C ALA A 47 -4.65 8.66 -3.45
N SER A 48 -4.33 7.39 -3.70
CA SER A 48 -4.29 6.30 -2.74
C SER A 48 -3.04 5.45 -2.96
N PHE A 49 -2.50 4.92 -1.86
CA PHE A 49 -1.39 3.97 -1.90
C PHE A 49 -1.88 2.60 -2.40
N TYR A 50 -1.01 1.86 -3.07
CA TYR A 50 -1.28 0.47 -3.42
C TYR A 50 -1.22 -0.41 -2.16
N SER A 51 -2.27 -1.18 -1.91
CA SER A 51 -2.30 -2.25 -0.90
C SER A 51 -2.00 -3.60 -1.54
N GLY A 52 -1.51 -4.56 -0.76
CA GLY A 52 -1.21 -5.91 -1.22
C GLY A 52 0.20 -6.42 -0.88
N ASP A 53 1.10 -5.55 -0.43
CA ASP A 53 2.45 -5.93 0.04
C ASP A 53 2.34 -6.34 1.51
N ALA A 54 1.81 -7.54 1.75
CA ALA A 54 1.49 -8.07 3.07
C ALA A 54 2.76 -8.53 3.81
N ASN A 55 3.77 -9.00 3.07
CA ASN A 55 5.03 -9.46 3.62
C ASN A 55 6.07 -8.31 3.81
N GLN A 56 5.79 -7.11 3.28
CA GLN A 56 6.64 -5.92 3.31
C GLN A 56 8.00 -6.08 2.61
N ASP A 57 8.06 -6.85 1.54
CA ASP A 57 9.28 -7.02 0.73
C ASP A 57 9.45 -5.95 -0.36
N GLY A 58 8.42 -5.12 -0.57
CA GLY A 58 8.42 -4.02 -1.51
C GLY A 58 7.93 -4.40 -2.91
N THR A 59 7.40 -5.59 -3.11
CA THR A 59 6.70 -6.01 -4.34
C THR A 59 5.36 -6.62 -3.96
N ILE A 60 4.34 -6.44 -4.80
CA ILE A 60 3.09 -7.19 -4.64
C ILE A 60 3.16 -8.39 -5.58
N ASP A 61 3.24 -9.60 -5.03
CA ASP A 61 3.34 -10.82 -5.82
C ASP A 61 2.64 -12.05 -5.21
N GLY A 62 2.89 -13.23 -5.79
CA GLY A 62 2.25 -14.47 -5.35
C GLY A 62 2.63 -14.90 -3.92
N SER A 63 3.72 -14.38 -3.36
CA SER A 63 4.09 -14.63 -1.97
C SER A 63 3.16 -13.90 -1.00
N ASP A 64 2.72 -12.69 -1.33
CA ASP A 64 1.67 -11.98 -0.59
C ASP A 64 0.32 -12.70 -0.72
N GLY A 65 -0.01 -13.13 -1.94
CA GLY A 65 -1.24 -13.88 -2.20
C GLY A 65 -1.31 -15.17 -1.38
N SER A 66 -0.17 -15.86 -1.24
CA SER A 66 -0.07 -17.06 -0.39
C SER A 66 -0.31 -16.77 1.09
N LEU A 67 0.05 -15.58 1.59
CA LEU A 67 -0.27 -15.20 2.97
C LEU A 67 -1.77 -14.97 3.15
N VAL A 68 -2.38 -14.25 2.20
CA VAL A 68 -3.83 -13.99 2.18
C VAL A 68 -4.61 -15.30 2.11
N ASP A 69 -4.26 -16.21 1.21
CA ASP A 69 -4.93 -17.50 1.05
C ASP A 69 -4.87 -18.36 2.32
N ASN A 70 -3.72 -18.38 2.99
CA ASN A 70 -3.56 -19.11 4.25
C ASN A 70 -4.43 -18.53 5.37
N ASP A 71 -4.50 -17.20 5.48
CA ASP A 71 -5.31 -16.54 6.50
C ASP A 71 -6.81 -16.65 6.19
N ALA A 72 -7.20 -16.57 4.91
CA ALA A 72 -8.57 -16.79 4.47
C ALA A 72 -9.04 -18.23 4.76
N PHE A 73 -8.19 -19.24 4.50
CA PHE A 73 -8.49 -20.64 4.83
C PHE A 73 -8.74 -20.86 6.33
N ASN A 74 -8.03 -20.10 7.18
CA ASN A 74 -8.17 -20.18 8.63
C ASN A 74 -9.27 -19.26 9.19
N PHE A 75 -9.99 -18.51 8.33
CA PHE A 75 -10.97 -17.50 8.74
C PHE A 75 -10.39 -16.45 9.69
N ASN A 76 -9.12 -16.08 9.46
CA ASN A 76 -8.46 -15.04 10.24
C ASN A 76 -9.07 -13.66 9.92
N GLY A 77 -8.99 -12.75 10.87
CA GLY A 77 -9.56 -11.42 10.74
C GLY A 77 -9.06 -10.46 11.81
N GLY A 78 -9.54 -9.23 11.73
CA GLY A 78 -9.09 -8.11 12.54
C GLY A 78 -7.98 -7.30 11.86
N TYR A 79 -7.22 -6.56 12.66
CA TYR A 79 -6.16 -5.67 12.13
C TYR A 79 -4.87 -6.46 11.85
N ILE A 80 -4.86 -7.20 10.75
CA ILE A 80 -3.71 -8.01 10.29
C ILE A 80 -3.25 -7.58 8.89
N PRO A 81 -2.00 -7.89 8.48
CA PRO A 81 -1.47 -7.46 7.19
C PRO A 81 -2.25 -8.00 5.98
N THR A 82 -2.84 -9.19 6.11
CA THR A 82 -3.55 -9.91 5.05
C THR A 82 -5.00 -9.46 4.85
N ASP A 83 -5.56 -8.64 5.75
CA ASP A 83 -6.79 -7.89 5.51
C ASP A 83 -6.41 -6.68 4.63
N ILE A 84 -6.50 -6.82 3.31
CA ILE A 84 -6.03 -5.86 2.30
C ILE A 84 -7.01 -4.73 2.09
N ASN A 85 -8.31 -5.04 2.17
CA ASN A 85 -9.39 -4.09 1.93
C ASN A 85 -9.86 -3.35 3.21
N ASN A 86 -9.39 -3.80 4.39
CA ASN A 86 -9.73 -3.28 5.72
C ASN A 86 -11.22 -3.42 6.10
N ASP A 87 -11.86 -4.52 5.72
CA ASP A 87 -13.23 -4.85 6.13
C ASP A 87 -13.29 -5.72 7.41
N GLY A 88 -12.13 -6.15 7.90
CA GLY A 88 -11.97 -6.90 9.15
C GLY A 88 -11.99 -8.42 8.99
N PHE A 89 -12.12 -8.94 7.78
CA PHE A 89 -12.01 -10.36 7.46
C PHE A 89 -10.94 -10.56 6.39
N VAL A 90 -10.28 -11.71 6.40
CA VAL A 90 -9.42 -12.10 5.27
C VAL A 90 -10.19 -13.08 4.40
N ASP A 91 -10.44 -12.71 3.15
CA ASP A 91 -11.20 -13.54 2.21
C ASP A 91 -10.74 -13.39 0.75
N ALA A 92 -11.51 -13.96 -0.17
CA ALA A 92 -11.18 -13.96 -1.60
C ALA A 92 -11.15 -12.53 -2.22
N SER A 93 -11.81 -11.55 -1.59
CA SER A 93 -11.76 -10.17 -2.04
C SER A 93 -10.38 -9.56 -1.78
N ASP A 94 -9.71 -9.88 -0.67
CA ASP A 94 -8.33 -9.46 -0.40
C ASP A 94 -7.36 -10.04 -1.42
N ALA A 95 -7.52 -11.33 -1.73
CA ALA A 95 -6.71 -12.01 -2.74
C ALA A 95 -6.85 -11.32 -4.11
N SER A 96 -8.07 -10.92 -4.48
CA SER A 96 -8.31 -10.22 -5.74
C SER A 96 -7.57 -8.86 -5.84
N PHE A 97 -7.39 -8.15 -4.71
CA PHE A 97 -6.60 -6.92 -4.70
C PHE A 97 -5.12 -7.19 -4.92
N VAL A 98 -4.57 -8.22 -4.26
CA VAL A 98 -3.17 -8.65 -4.44
C VAL A 98 -2.93 -9.07 -5.89
N GLU A 99 -3.77 -9.95 -6.43
CA GLU A 99 -3.63 -10.47 -7.79
C GLU A 99 -3.69 -9.36 -8.85
N ASN A 100 -4.63 -8.41 -8.71
CA ASN A 100 -4.75 -7.30 -9.64
C ASN A 100 -3.49 -6.41 -9.62
N ASN A 101 -2.92 -6.15 -8.44
CA ASN A 101 -1.70 -5.34 -8.32
C ASN A 101 -0.45 -6.12 -8.76
N ALA A 102 -0.39 -7.43 -8.49
CA ALA A 102 0.69 -8.29 -8.97
C ALA A 102 0.70 -8.38 -10.51
N ASN A 103 -0.46 -8.51 -11.14
CA ASN A 103 -0.59 -8.50 -12.61
C ASN A 103 -0.15 -7.16 -13.25
N ASN A 104 -0.23 -6.07 -12.48
CA ASN A 104 0.25 -4.75 -12.89
C ASN A 104 1.71 -4.49 -12.51
N PHE A 105 2.43 -5.49 -11.97
CA PHE A 105 3.82 -5.38 -11.51
C PHE A 105 4.04 -4.24 -10.51
N ILE A 106 3.08 -4.05 -9.62
CA ILE A 106 3.16 -2.99 -8.60
C ILE A 106 4.26 -3.34 -7.59
N GLY A 107 5.19 -2.41 -7.40
CA GLY A 107 6.29 -2.52 -6.47
C GLY A 107 6.80 -1.15 -6.03
N ILE A 108 7.77 -1.14 -5.12
CA ILE A 108 8.37 0.08 -4.60
C ILE A 108 9.11 0.85 -5.69
N ILE A 109 8.85 2.15 -5.75
CA ILE A 109 9.68 3.09 -6.50
C ILE A 109 10.19 4.12 -5.50
N ARG A 110 11.51 4.21 -5.38
CA ARG A 110 12.20 5.10 -4.44
C ARG A 110 13.41 5.77 -5.11
N PRO A 111 13.86 6.94 -4.59
CA PRO A 111 15.06 7.62 -5.07
C PRO A 111 16.33 6.77 -4.99
#